data_AF-A0A919DUC7-F1
#
_entry.id   AF-A0A919DUC7-F1
#
_cell.length_a   1.000
_cell.length_b   1.000
_cell.length_c   1.000
_cell.angle_alpha   90.00
_cell.angle_beta   90.00
_cell.angle_gamma   90.00
#
_symmetry.space_group_name_H-M   'P 1'
#
loop_
_entity.id
_entity.type
_entity.pdbx_description
1 polymer ?
#
loop_
_entity_poly.entity_id
_entity_poly.type
_entity_poly.pdbx_seq_one_letter_code
_entity_poly.pdbx_strand_id
1 'polypeptide(L)' 'MSTPPIEEATPTMMQATCHTPGCPVEDVTYTVAMYPCSVPPTWRAVCAQCGQAVTDIVPV' A
#
# COMPACT_ATOMS: atom_id res chain seq x y z
N MET A 1 -31.73 -1.45 -16.32
CA MET A 1 -31.07 -0.30 -15.68
C MET A 1 -29.61 -0.69 -15.56
N SER A 2 -28.78 -0.20 -16.48
CA SER A 2 -27.36 -0.57 -16.57
C SER A 2 -26.61 0.07 -15.41
N THR A 3 -25.99 -0.75 -14.56
CA THR A 3 -25.06 -0.28 -13.53
C THR A 3 -24.01 0.61 -14.21
N PRO A 4 -23.73 1.83 -13.70
CA PRO A 4 -22.61 2.60 -14.24
C PRO A 4 -21.33 1.76 -14.08
N PRO A 5 -20.37 1.83 -15.01
CA PRO A 5 -19.06 1.25 -14.77
C PRO A 5 -18.56 1.87 -13.47
N ILE A 6 -18.33 1.03 -12.45
CA ILE A 6 -17.54 1.41 -11.30
C ILE A 6 -16.22 1.86 -11.94
N GLU A 7 -15.84 3.11 -11.75
CA GLU A 7 -14.54 3.59 -12.19
C GLU A 7 -13.51 2.74 -11.42
N GLU A 8 -13.06 1.66 -12.06
CA GLU A 8 -12.16 0.69 -11.44
C GLU A 8 -10.87 1.45 -11.19
N ALA A 9 -10.66 1.85 -9.93
CA ALA A 9 -9.46 2.55 -9.54
C ALA A 9 -8.26 1.74 -10.05
N THR A 10 -7.44 2.34 -10.91
CA THR A 10 -6.31 1.63 -11.49
C THR A 10 -5.27 1.43 -10.38
N PRO A 11 -4.76 0.20 -10.17
CA PRO A 11 -3.73 -0.02 -9.19
C PRO A 11 -2.42 0.64 -9.66
N THR A 12 -1.75 1.33 -8.76
CA THR A 12 -0.43 1.91 -8.99
C THR A 12 0.63 1.03 -8.34
N MET A 13 1.74 0.80 -9.04
CA MET A 13 2.89 0.10 -8.46
C MET A 13 3.59 1.03 -7.48
N MET A 14 3.68 0.60 -6.22
CA MET A 14 4.32 1.34 -5.14
C MET A 14 5.42 0.47 -4.51
N GLN A 15 6.44 1.12 -3.98
CA GLN A 15 7.39 0.51 -3.06
C GLN A 15 6.93 0.79 -1.63
N ALA A 16 6.89 -0.26 -0.80
CA ALA A 16 6.53 -0.19 0.61
C ALA A 16 7.68 -0.75 1.45
N THR A 17 8.20 0.03 2.39
CA THR A 17 9.30 -0.37 3.28
C THR A 17 8.84 -0.45 4.73
N CYS A 18 9.06 -1.59 5.39
CA CYS A 18 8.73 -1.74 6.80
C CYS A 18 9.88 -1.26 7.68
N HIS A 19 9.69 -0.17 8.42
CA HIS A 19 10.69 0.34 9.38
C HIS A 19 10.34 0.00 10.84
N THR A 20 9.58 -1.07 11.08
CA THR A 20 9.22 -1.47 12.45
C THR A 20 10.41 -2.19 13.10
N PRO A 21 10.97 -1.66 14.20
CA PRO A 21 12.09 -2.29 14.88
C PRO A 21 11.75 -3.69 15.38
N GLY A 22 12.58 -4.68 15.06
CA GLY A 22 12.36 -6.07 15.43
C GLY A 22 11.37 -6.82 14.54
N CYS A 23 10.94 -6.22 13.42
CA CYS A 23 10.22 -6.94 12.39
C CYS A 23 11.18 -7.86 11.60
N PRO A 24 10.78 -9.09 11.22
CA PRO A 24 11.62 -9.96 10.39
C PRO A 24 12.01 -9.37 9.03
N VAL A 25 11.29 -8.34 8.58
CA VAL A 25 11.48 -7.64 7.30
C VAL A 25 11.70 -6.14 7.50
N GLU A 26 12.28 -5.78 8.64
CA GLU A 26 12.77 -4.43 8.90
C GLU A 26 13.73 -3.99 7.79
N ASP A 27 13.50 -2.79 7.25
CA ASP A 27 14.23 -2.17 6.13
C ASP A 27 14.18 -2.96 4.80
N VAL A 28 13.26 -3.90 4.67
CA VAL A 28 13.01 -4.59 3.38
C VAL A 28 11.93 -3.85 2.60
N THR A 29 12.25 -3.51 1.35
CA THR A 29 11.33 -2.86 0.41
C THR A 29 10.65 -3.89 -0.49
N TYR A 30 9.32 -3.82 -0.57
CA TYR A 30 8.52 -4.64 -1.48
C TYR A 30 7.83 -3.78 -2.53
N THR A 31 7.83 -4.26 -3.78
CA THR A 31 7.04 -3.64 -4.85
C THR A 31 5.65 -4.28 -4.88
N VAL A 32 4.61 -3.49 -4.62
CA VAL A 32 3.23 -3.94 -4.49
C VAL A 32 2.28 -3.06 -5.32
N ALA A 33 1.26 -3.67 -5.90
CA ALA A 33 0.18 -2.94 -6.55
C ALA A 33 -0.79 -2.42 -5.48
N MET A 34 -1.01 -1.11 -5.43
CA MET A 34 -1.87 -0.46 -4.45
C MET A 34 -2.98 0.33 -5.12
N TYR A 35 -4.17 0.27 -4.54
CA TYR A 35 -5.30 1.10 -4.96
C TYR A 35 -5.31 2.42 -4.18
N PRO A 36 -5.50 3.57 -4.85
CA PRO A 36 -5.57 4.85 -4.17
C PRO A 36 -6.82 4.91 -3.29
N CYS A 37 -6.63 5.29 -2.04
CA CYS A 37 -7.72 5.58 -1.12
C CYS A 37 -8.34 6.94 -1.47
N SER A 38 -9.67 7.01 -1.47
CA SER A 38 -10.44 8.24 -1.70
C SER A 38 -10.27 9.26 -0.56
N VAL A 39 -9.80 8.80 0.61
CA VAL A 39 -9.55 9.62 1.79
C VAL A 39 -8.08 9.56 2.18
N PRO A 40 -7.47 10.69 2.56
CA PRO A 40 -6.06 10.70 2.96
C PRO A 40 -5.83 9.83 4.22
N PRO A 41 -4.66 9.19 4.37
CA PRO A 41 -3.60 9.11 3.37
C PRO A 41 -4.02 8.27 2.15
N THR A 42 -3.63 8.74 0.95
CA THR A 42 -3.97 8.13 -0.35
C THR A 42 -3.45 6.71 -0.47
N TRP A 43 -2.30 6.42 0.12
CA TRP A 43 -1.69 5.10 0.11
C TRP A 43 -1.64 4.55 1.53
N ARG A 44 -2.12 3.31 1.70
CA ARG A 44 -2.16 2.63 2.99
C ARG A 44 -1.72 1.19 2.79
N ALA A 45 -0.68 0.78 3.50
CA ALA A 45 -0.22 -0.59 3.53
C ALA A 45 0.02 -1.04 4.96
N VAL A 46 -0.07 -2.34 5.19
CA VAL A 46 0.24 -3.00 6.46
C VAL A 46 1.26 -4.08 6.17
N CYS A 47 2.31 -4.15 6.98
CA CYS A 47 3.32 -5.19 6.87
C CYS A 47 2.70 -6.53 7.26
N ALA A 48 2.73 -7.51 6.35
CA ALA A 48 2.17 -8.84 6.59
C ALA A 48 2.92 -9.62 7.70
N GLN A 49 4.16 -9.24 8.02
CA GLN A 49 5.00 -9.94 9.00
C GLN A 49 4.77 -9.47 10.44
N CYS A 50 4.73 -8.16 10.68
CA CYS A 50 4.52 -7.59 12.02
C CYS A 50 3.12 -6.98 12.24
N GLY A 51 2.29 -6.91 11.20
CA GLY A 51 0.95 -6.31 11.27
C GLY A 51 0.94 -4.79 11.49
N GLN A 52 2.10 -4.12 11.46
CA GLN A 52 2.19 -2.67 11.62
C GLN A 52 1.92 -1.93 10.31
N ALA A 53 1.36 -0.73 10.41
CA ALA A 53 1.17 0.13 9.26
C ALA A 53 2.53 0.52 8.65
N VAL A 54 2.64 0.39 7.32
CA VAL A 54 3.80 0.86 6.57
C VAL A 54 3.62 2.35 6.32
N THR A 55 4.55 3.15 6.81
CA THR A 55 4.52 4.61 6.65
C THR A 55 5.38 5.09 5.48
N ASP A 56 6.36 4.28 5.05
CA ASP A 56 7.20 4.57 3.89
C ASP A 56 6.63 3.88 2.65
N ILE A 57 5.89 4.66 1.85
CA ILE A 57 5.23 4.19 0.63
C ILE A 57 5.49 5.22 -0.47
N VAL A 58 6.23 4.82 -1.51
CA VAL A 58 6.61 5.70 -2.62
C VAL A 58 6.23 5.07 -3.97
N PRO A 59 5.83 5.85 -4.98
CA PRO A 59 5.57 5.33 -6.32
C PRO A 59 6.86 4.82 -6.98
N VAL A 60 6.75 3.77 -7.81
CA VAL A 60 7.83 3.28 -8.68
C VAL A 60 8.01 4.19 -9.89
#